data_AF-A0A9W8LWD3-F1
#
_entry.id   AF-A0A9W8LWD3-F1
#
_cell.length_a   1.000
_cell.length_b   1.000
_cell.length_c   1.000
_cell.angle_alpha   90.00
_cell.angle_beta   90.00
_cell.angle_gamma   90.00
#
_symmetry.space_group_name_H-M   'P 1'
#
loop_
_entity.id
_entity.type
_entity.pdbx_description
1 polymer ?
#
loop_
_entity_poly.entity_id
_entity_poly.type
_entity_poly.pdbx_seq_one_letter_code
_entity_poly.pdbx_strand_id
1 'polypeptide(L)'
;LDKSVVCRQFDQPPSLVHSTAITESSHETKEVFKNLLPEMQQQHTQTVRVKQHSNLFGQPNMVGFDPVSLFVRDLVNVYRDSVLFFYDMYGGRHIAGLWNPATMQNSAFAATMNTNMMPKPDDKVGSKPAVAVNKQSVIEEIIRLGEGLVEDCVVQK
;
A
#
# COMPACT_ATOMS: atom_id res chain seq x y z
N LEU A 1 -12.45 -15.90 16.18
CA LEU A 1 -12.20 -14.75 15.31
C LEU A 1 -10.82 -14.24 15.66
N ASP A 2 -9.82 -14.70 14.90
CA ASP A 2 -8.39 -14.42 15.07
C ASP A 2 -8.15 -12.95 14.66
N LYS A 3 -7.67 -12.10 15.57
CA LYS A 3 -7.72 -10.63 15.44
C LYS A 3 -6.46 -10.05 14.80
N SER A 4 -6.04 -10.58 13.66
CA SER A 4 -4.86 -10.04 12.98
C SER A 4 -5.20 -8.85 12.09
N VAL A 5 -5.13 -7.65 12.67
CA VAL A 5 -5.10 -6.39 11.94
C VAL A 5 -3.64 -6.02 11.69
N VAL A 6 -3.27 -5.92 10.42
CA VAL A 6 -1.99 -5.33 10.00
C VAL A 6 -2.21 -3.83 9.82
N CYS A 7 -1.46 -2.99 10.52
CA CYS A 7 -1.58 -1.54 10.45
C CYS A 7 -0.19 -0.92 10.57
N ARG A 8 0.34 -0.24 9.54
CA ARG A 8 1.44 0.74 9.67
C ARG A 8 1.42 1.90 8.69
N GLN A 9 2.15 2.95 9.07
CA GLN A 9 2.27 4.27 8.47
C GLN A 9 2.98 4.29 7.10
N PHE A 10 2.43 5.02 6.13
CA PHE A 10 3.04 5.45 4.87
C PHE A 10 3.08 6.98 4.79
N ASP A 11 4.23 7.64 4.67
CA ASP A 11 4.26 9.10 4.47
C ASP A 11 3.91 9.45 3.02
N GLN A 12 2.63 9.75 2.78
CA GLN A 12 2.19 10.34 1.52
C GLN A 12 2.46 11.87 1.58
N PRO A 13 3.08 12.47 0.55
CA PRO A 13 3.21 13.93 0.50
C PRO A 13 1.83 14.58 0.50
N PRO A 14 1.66 15.75 1.15
CA PRO A 14 0.37 16.40 1.31
C PRO A 14 -0.29 16.61 -0.05
N SER A 15 -1.53 16.12 -0.19
CA SER A 15 -2.34 16.33 -1.38
C SER A 15 -2.54 17.84 -1.58
N LEU A 16 -1.92 18.37 -2.62
CA LEU A 16 -2.21 19.72 -3.10
C LEU A 16 -3.64 19.72 -3.61
N VAL A 17 -4.56 20.15 -2.75
CA VAL A 17 -5.95 20.43 -3.09
C VAL A 17 -5.95 21.54 -4.14
N HIS A 18 -6.03 21.18 -5.42
CA HIS A 18 -6.20 22.14 -6.50
C HIS A 18 -7.69 22.50 -6.57
N SER A 19 -8.07 23.59 -5.90
CA SER A 19 -9.37 24.23 -6.10
C SER A 19 -9.35 24.91 -7.47
N THR A 20 -9.93 24.27 -8.47
CA THR A 20 -10.24 24.89 -9.76
C THR A 20 -11.39 25.89 -9.60
N ALA A 21 -11.13 27.14 -9.95
CA ALA A 21 -12.16 28.05 -10.44
C ALA A 21 -11.65 28.74 -11.70
N ILE A 22 -12.38 28.49 -12.78
CA ILE A 22 -12.17 28.92 -14.17
C ILE A 22 -12.45 30.43 -14.28
N THR A 23 -11.75 31.16 -15.15
CA THR A 23 -12.32 32.08 -16.18
C THR A 23 -11.22 32.59 -17.10
N GLU A 24 -11.43 32.41 -18.41
CA GLU A 24 -10.62 32.93 -19.51
C GLU A 24 -10.62 34.47 -19.57
N SER A 25 -9.48 35.09 -19.91
CA SER A 25 -9.41 36.02 -21.05
C SER A 25 -7.99 36.53 -21.25
N SER A 26 -7.64 36.65 -22.52
CA SER A 26 -6.43 37.20 -23.15
C SER A 26 -5.98 38.58 -22.66
N HIS A 27 -4.70 38.86 -22.94
CA HIS A 27 -4.00 40.16 -23.02
C HIS A 27 -3.37 40.77 -21.75
N GLU A 28 -2.02 40.76 -21.81
CA GLU A 28 -1.13 41.89 -21.59
C GLU A 28 -0.66 42.22 -20.15
N THR A 29 0.64 41.97 -19.97
CA THR A 29 1.56 42.36 -18.90
C THR A 29 1.28 43.71 -18.23
N LYS A 30 1.28 43.76 -16.89
CA LYS A 30 1.95 44.83 -16.11
C LYS A 30 2.50 44.28 -14.79
N GLU A 31 3.78 44.54 -14.55
CA GLU A 31 4.48 44.36 -13.29
C GLU A 31 3.73 45.05 -12.14
N VAL A 32 3.23 44.27 -11.19
CA VAL A 32 2.73 44.74 -9.90
C VAL A 32 3.21 43.71 -8.89
N PHE A 33 3.52 44.14 -7.66
CA PHE A 33 4.14 43.34 -6.59
C PHE A 33 5.68 43.30 -6.56
N LYS A 34 6.32 44.48 -6.64
CA LYS A 34 7.71 44.68 -6.15
C LYS A 34 7.84 44.70 -4.61
N ASN A 35 6.75 44.56 -3.84
CA ASN A 35 6.76 44.84 -2.39
C ASN A 35 6.09 43.75 -1.51
N LEU A 36 6.17 42.46 -1.83
CA LEU A 36 5.57 41.40 -0.99
C LEU A 36 6.59 40.38 -0.44
N LEU A 37 7.79 40.84 -0.10
CA LEU A 37 8.65 40.11 0.84
C LEU A 37 8.49 40.71 2.23
N PRO A 38 7.81 40.03 3.17
CA PRO A 38 8.15 40.17 4.57
C PRO A 38 9.43 39.35 4.81
N GLU A 39 10.52 40.04 5.16
CA GLU A 39 11.67 39.42 5.83
C GLU A 39 11.23 38.84 7.17
N MET A 40 10.60 37.67 7.17
CA MET A 40 10.24 36.96 8.40
C MET A 40 10.66 35.49 8.31
N GLN A 41 11.82 35.26 8.91
CA GLN A 41 12.26 34.02 9.54
C GLN A 41 12.56 32.83 8.62
N GLN A 42 13.86 32.67 8.39
CA GLN A 42 14.53 31.38 8.18
C GLN A 42 14.30 30.46 9.39
N GLN A 43 13.08 30.00 9.63
CA GLN A 43 12.84 28.82 10.45
C GLN A 43 12.82 27.64 9.50
N HIS A 44 14.03 27.15 9.22
CA HIS A 44 14.38 25.78 8.88
C HIS A 44 13.16 24.87 8.61
N THR A 45 12.49 25.04 7.47
CA THR A 45 11.64 24.00 6.94
C THR A 45 12.60 22.89 6.58
N GLN A 46 12.76 21.92 7.48
CA GLN A 46 13.35 20.65 7.11
C GLN A 46 12.49 20.13 5.97
N THR A 47 12.93 20.37 4.74
CA THR A 47 12.43 19.67 3.58
C THR A 47 12.66 18.21 3.91
N VAL A 48 11.59 17.50 4.27
CA VAL A 48 11.62 16.05 4.44
C VAL A 48 12.18 15.55 3.12
N ARG A 49 13.44 15.09 3.14
CA ARG A 49 14.08 14.49 1.98
C ARG A 49 13.41 13.14 1.79
N VAL A 50 12.21 13.14 1.20
CA VAL A 50 11.66 11.96 0.58
C VAL A 50 12.71 11.55 -0.45
N LYS A 51 13.32 10.38 -0.28
CA LYS A 51 14.20 9.81 -1.30
C LYS A 51 13.35 9.67 -2.55
N GLN A 52 13.46 10.63 -3.47
CA GLN A 52 12.81 10.55 -4.75
C GLN A 52 13.52 9.45 -5.53
N HIS A 53 12.93 8.28 -5.57
CA HIS A 53 13.32 7.25 -6.51
C HIS A 53 12.94 7.76 -7.90
N SER A 54 13.93 8.02 -8.75
CA SER A 54 13.69 8.30 -10.16
C SER A 54 12.97 7.10 -10.75
N ASN A 55 11.82 7.31 -11.39
CA ASN A 55 11.16 6.21 -12.11
C ASN A 55 12.07 5.69 -13.24
N LEU A 56 11.84 4.46 -13.69
CA LEU A 56 12.61 3.79 -14.76
C LEU A 56 12.64 4.59 -16.08
N PHE A 57 11.74 5.57 -16.23
CA PHE A 57 11.59 6.42 -17.40
C PHE A 57 12.29 7.77 -17.28
N GLY A 58 12.94 8.06 -16.14
CA GLY A 58 13.62 9.33 -15.88
C GLY A 58 12.69 10.56 -15.91
N GLN A 59 11.37 10.35 -15.82
CA GLN A 59 10.36 11.39 -15.94
C GLN A 59 10.08 12.01 -14.57
N PRO A 60 10.31 13.31 -14.35
CA PRO A 60 9.85 13.96 -13.13
C PRO A 60 8.31 13.98 -13.09
N ASN A 61 7.73 13.54 -11.98
CA ASN A 61 6.32 13.72 -11.63
C ASN A 61 5.30 13.21 -12.67
N MET A 62 5.21 11.89 -12.87
CA MET A 62 4.11 11.30 -13.65
C MET A 62 2.75 11.67 -13.02
N VAL A 63 2.01 12.55 -13.69
CA VAL A 63 0.68 12.99 -13.26
C VAL A 63 -0.25 11.78 -13.23
N GLY A 64 -0.89 11.53 -12.08
CA GLY A 64 -1.84 10.42 -11.90
C GLY A 64 -1.21 9.06 -11.58
N PHE A 65 0.12 8.97 -11.41
CA PHE A 65 0.74 7.74 -10.93
C PHE A 65 0.57 7.59 -9.42
N ASP A 66 -0.29 6.66 -9.01
CA ASP A 66 -0.47 6.27 -7.61
C ASP A 66 0.10 4.85 -7.38
N PRO A 67 1.33 4.72 -6.86
CA PRO A 67 1.95 3.42 -6.64
C PRO A 67 1.23 2.59 -5.58
N VAL A 68 0.55 3.22 -4.61
CA VAL A 68 -0.13 2.51 -3.52
C VAL A 68 -1.38 1.81 -4.05
N SER A 69 -2.20 2.51 -4.84
CA SER A 69 -3.39 1.90 -5.47
C SER A 69 -3.02 0.75 -6.40
N LEU A 70 -1.92 0.87 -7.16
CA LEU A 70 -1.43 -0.21 -8.02
C LEU A 70 -0.95 -1.41 -7.19
N PHE A 71 -0.21 -1.16 -6.13
CA PHE A 71 0.25 -2.21 -5.22
C PHE A 71 -0.93 -2.95 -4.58
N VAL A 72 -1.93 -2.23 -4.04
CA VAL A 72 -3.11 -2.85 -3.44
C VAL A 72 -3.91 -3.66 -4.46
N ARG A 73 -4.05 -3.16 -5.68
CA ARG A 73 -4.69 -3.93 -6.77
C ARG A 73 -3.99 -5.28 -6.98
N ASP A 74 -2.66 -5.28 -6.98
CA ASP A 74 -1.88 -6.49 -7.18
C ASP A 74 -2.01 -7.44 -5.95
N LEU A 75 -2.02 -6.90 -4.73
CA LEU A 75 -2.30 -7.67 -3.52
C LEU A 75 -3.68 -8.36 -3.56
N VAL A 76 -4.72 -7.62 -3.94
CA VAL A 76 -6.07 -8.16 -4.09
C VAL A 76 -6.08 -9.25 -5.15
N ASN A 77 -5.45 -9.04 -6.31
CA ASN A 77 -5.44 -10.03 -7.38
C ASN A 77 -4.76 -11.35 -6.98
N VAL A 78 -3.63 -11.27 -6.27
CA VAL A 78 -2.85 -12.46 -5.89
C VAL A 78 -3.45 -13.18 -4.69
N TYR A 79 -3.91 -12.44 -3.67
CA TYR A 79 -4.26 -13.02 -2.37
C TYR A 79 -5.76 -13.00 -2.05
N ARG A 80 -6.65 -12.63 -2.99
CA ARG A 80 -8.12 -12.53 -2.78
C ARG A 80 -8.76 -13.70 -2.04
N ASP A 81 -8.25 -14.92 -2.27
CA ASP A 81 -8.85 -16.13 -1.71
C ASP A 81 -8.42 -16.33 -0.24
N SER A 82 -7.24 -15.82 0.14
CA SER A 82 -6.64 -15.96 1.47
C SER A 82 -6.77 -14.74 2.37
N VAL A 83 -6.74 -13.52 1.82
CA VAL A 83 -6.70 -12.26 2.57
C VAL A 83 -7.65 -11.24 1.94
N LEU A 84 -8.47 -10.62 2.79
CA LEU A 84 -9.29 -9.46 2.44
C LEU A 84 -8.57 -8.18 2.86
N PHE A 85 -8.29 -7.28 1.92
CA PHE A 85 -7.59 -6.03 2.19
C PHE A 85 -8.53 -4.84 2.34
N PHE A 86 -8.17 -3.92 3.24
CA PHE A 86 -8.81 -2.63 3.49
C PHE A 86 -7.74 -1.55 3.44
N TYR A 87 -8.02 -0.47 2.72
CA TYR A 87 -7.14 0.69 2.61
C TYR A 87 -7.99 1.92 2.32
N ASP A 88 -7.45 3.10 2.56
CA ASP A 88 -8.11 4.36 2.24
C ASP A 88 -7.54 4.93 0.93
N MET A 89 -8.41 4.99 -0.09
CA MET A 89 -8.08 5.47 -1.44
C MET A 89 -7.83 6.99 -1.51
N TYR A 90 -8.27 7.75 -0.50
CA TYR A 90 -8.21 9.22 -0.52
C TYR A 90 -7.03 9.78 0.30
N GLY A 91 -6.25 8.94 0.95
CA GLY A 91 -5.07 9.40 1.72
C GLY A 91 -4.78 8.60 2.98
N GLY A 92 -4.81 7.28 2.89
CA GLY A 92 -4.49 6.38 3.99
C GLY A 92 -3.01 6.09 4.12
N ARG A 93 -2.54 6.03 5.38
CA ARG A 93 -1.18 5.58 5.66
C ARG A 93 -1.06 4.05 5.76
N HIS A 94 -2.17 3.32 5.88
CA HIS A 94 -2.21 1.92 6.32
C HIS A 94 -3.01 1.02 5.36
N ILE A 95 -2.50 -0.19 5.13
CA ILE A 95 -3.23 -1.28 4.46
C ILE A 95 -3.48 -2.36 5.52
N ALA A 96 -4.75 -2.64 5.80
CA ALA A 96 -5.15 -3.71 6.69
C ALA A 96 -5.53 -4.96 5.91
N GLY A 97 -5.18 -6.13 6.42
CA GLY A 97 -5.53 -7.43 5.86
C GLY A 97 -6.23 -8.30 6.89
N LEU A 98 -7.32 -8.98 6.48
CA LEU A 98 -8.04 -9.95 7.28
C LEU A 98 -7.95 -11.33 6.64
N TRP A 99 -7.51 -12.35 7.38
CA TRP A 99 -7.48 -13.72 6.88
C TRP A 99 -8.89 -14.25 6.64
N ASN A 100 -9.10 -14.86 5.48
CA ASN A 100 -10.33 -15.57 5.19
C ASN A 100 -10.40 -16.84 6.07
N PRO A 101 -11.36 -16.96 7.00
CA PRO A 101 -11.44 -18.10 7.91
C PRO A 101 -11.69 -19.43 7.18
N ALA A 102 -12.23 -19.41 5.96
CA ALA A 102 -12.43 -20.60 5.16
C ALA A 102 -11.11 -21.21 4.68
N THR A 103 -10.12 -20.38 4.31
CA THR A 103 -8.80 -20.85 3.88
C THR A 103 -7.87 -21.15 5.04
N MET A 104 -8.16 -20.62 6.24
CA MET A 104 -7.39 -20.91 7.45
C MET A 104 -7.62 -22.32 8.02
N GLN A 105 -8.67 -23.02 7.58
CA GLN A 105 -8.95 -24.38 8.04
C GLN A 105 -8.01 -25.39 7.38
N ASN A 106 -7.54 -26.35 8.17
CA ASN A 106 -6.76 -27.47 7.66
C ASN A 106 -7.60 -28.24 6.63
N SER A 107 -7.05 -28.45 5.44
CA SER A 107 -7.74 -29.15 4.35
C SER A 107 -6.85 -30.21 3.73
N ALA A 108 -7.43 -31.11 2.94
CA ALA A 108 -6.66 -32.00 2.09
C ALA A 108 -6.06 -31.21 0.91
N PHE A 109 -4.81 -31.52 0.56
CA PHE A 109 -4.16 -30.87 -0.58
C PHE A 109 -4.92 -31.10 -1.89
N ALA A 110 -5.18 -30.02 -2.62
CA ALA A 110 -5.74 -30.04 -3.97
C ALA A 110 -4.95 -29.11 -4.89
N ALA A 111 -4.71 -29.55 -6.13
CA ALA A 111 -3.97 -28.77 -7.12
C ALA A 111 -4.68 -27.48 -7.56
N THR A 112 -5.97 -27.35 -7.26
CA THR A 112 -6.79 -26.16 -7.54
C THR A 112 -6.64 -25.07 -6.47
N MET A 113 -5.95 -25.35 -5.36
CA MET A 113 -5.71 -24.34 -4.33
C MET A 113 -4.74 -23.29 -4.86
N ASN A 114 -5.07 -22.01 -4.70
CA ASN A 114 -4.32 -20.87 -5.20
C ASN A 114 -3.67 -20.05 -4.06
N THR A 115 -3.50 -20.67 -2.90
CA THR A 115 -2.91 -20.06 -1.71
C THR A 115 -1.59 -20.75 -1.36
N ASN A 116 -0.67 -20.04 -0.72
CA ASN A 116 0.56 -20.64 -0.21
C ASN A 116 0.23 -21.59 0.95
N MET A 117 0.47 -22.89 0.76
CA MET A 117 0.15 -23.94 1.73
C MET A 117 1.41 -24.60 2.29
N MET A 118 1.37 -24.98 3.56
CA MET A 118 2.39 -25.76 4.25
C MET A 118 1.81 -27.11 4.69
N PRO A 119 2.54 -28.23 4.48
CA PRO A 119 2.12 -29.54 4.96
C PRO A 119 2.10 -29.61 6.48
N LYS A 120 1.07 -30.27 7.02
CA LYS A 120 0.89 -30.58 8.45
C LYS A 120 0.84 -32.10 8.59
N PRO A 121 2.00 -32.78 8.73
CA PRO A 121 2.07 -34.24 8.67
C PRO A 121 1.38 -34.93 9.86
N ASP A 122 1.30 -34.26 11.00
CA ASP A 122 0.64 -34.77 12.21
C ASP A 122 -0.89 -34.69 12.11
N ASP A 123 -1.40 -33.80 11.26
CA ASP A 123 -2.84 -33.59 11.03
C ASP A 123 -3.30 -34.37 9.80
N LYS A 124 -4.48 -34.97 9.87
CA LYS A 124 -5.09 -35.68 8.74
C LYS A 124 -6.49 -35.17 8.46
N VAL A 125 -6.79 -34.99 7.18
CA VAL A 125 -8.16 -34.75 6.70
C VAL A 125 -8.59 -36.00 5.95
N GLY A 126 -9.38 -36.83 6.64
CA GLY A 126 -9.68 -38.18 6.17
C GLY A 126 -8.43 -39.07 6.16
N SER A 127 -8.11 -39.65 5.01
CA SER A 127 -6.94 -40.52 4.83
C SER A 127 -5.68 -39.79 4.35
N LYS A 128 -5.76 -38.49 4.04
CA LYS A 128 -4.67 -37.70 3.46
C LYS A 128 -4.02 -36.79 4.51
N PRO A 129 -2.70 -36.50 4.39
CA PRO A 129 -2.06 -35.50 5.24
C PRO A 129 -2.72 -34.14 5.01
N ALA A 130 -2.91 -33.39 6.08
CA ALA A 130 -3.49 -32.06 6.02
C ALA A 130 -2.47 -31.04 5.50
N VAL A 131 -3.00 -29.96 4.94
CA VAL A 131 -2.26 -28.75 4.60
C VAL A 131 -2.94 -27.55 5.26
N ALA A 132 -2.14 -26.58 5.67
CA ALA A 132 -2.59 -25.33 6.28
C ALA A 132 -1.98 -24.13 5.52
N VAL A 133 -2.64 -22.97 5.54
CA VAL A 133 -2.07 -21.77 4.92
C VAL A 133 -0.80 -21.34 5.65
N ASN A 134 0.23 -21.04 4.87
CA ASN A 134 1.50 -20.54 5.37
C ASN A 134 1.43 -19.01 5.53
N LYS A 135 0.88 -18.56 6.66
CA LYS A 135 0.73 -17.13 6.97
C LYS A 135 2.06 -16.37 6.88
N GLN A 136 3.16 -16.96 7.36
CA GLN A 136 4.47 -16.30 7.36
C GLN A 136 4.96 -16.06 5.94
N SER A 137 4.91 -17.06 5.07
CA SER A 137 5.37 -16.88 3.69
C SER A 137 4.54 -15.86 2.93
N VAL A 138 3.22 -15.82 3.12
CA VAL A 138 2.36 -14.78 2.52
C VAL A 138 2.80 -13.38 2.96
N ILE A 139 3.11 -13.19 4.26
CA ILE A 139 3.56 -11.90 4.78
C ILE A 139 4.92 -11.50 4.17
N GLU A 140 5.89 -12.40 4.13
CA GLU A 140 7.21 -12.15 3.54
C GLU A 140 7.12 -11.84 2.03
N GLU A 141 6.20 -12.47 1.32
CA GLU A 141 5.93 -12.17 -0.08
C GLU A 141 5.37 -10.75 -0.25
N ILE A 142 4.41 -10.34 0.57
CA ILE A 142 3.83 -8.98 0.55
C ILE A 142 4.92 -7.93 0.82
N ILE A 143 5.78 -8.16 1.80
CA ILE A 143 6.90 -7.25 2.13
C ILE A 143 7.83 -7.13 0.93
N ARG A 144 8.20 -8.25 0.30
CA ARG A 144 9.09 -8.26 -0.87
C ARG A 144 8.45 -7.61 -2.10
N LEU A 145 7.16 -7.83 -2.34
CA LEU A 145 6.42 -7.20 -3.44
C LEU A 145 6.29 -5.69 -3.25
N GLY A 146 6.18 -5.24 -2.01
CA GLY A 146 6.07 -3.84 -1.64
C GLY A 146 7.41 -3.18 -1.32
N GLU A 147 8.56 -3.71 -1.77
CA GLU A 147 9.87 -3.11 -1.46
C GLU A 147 9.91 -1.61 -1.82
N GLY A 148 10.30 -0.78 -0.86
CA GLY A 148 10.31 0.69 -1.02
C GLY A 148 8.94 1.38 -0.83
N LEU A 149 7.85 0.61 -0.71
CA LEU A 149 6.52 1.10 -0.34
C LEU A 149 6.10 0.65 1.07
N VAL A 150 6.45 -0.57 1.44
CA VAL A 150 6.12 -1.18 2.73
C VAL A 150 7.29 -0.99 3.68
N GLU A 151 7.06 -0.27 4.78
CA GLU A 151 8.06 -0.07 5.82
C GLU A 151 8.12 -1.24 6.81
N ASP A 152 6.96 -1.75 7.25
CA ASP A 152 6.87 -2.87 8.20
C ASP A 152 5.46 -3.51 8.16
N CYS A 153 5.35 -4.78 8.58
CA CYS A 153 4.13 -5.59 8.66
C CYS A 153 3.94 -6.19 10.06
N VAL A 154 2.81 -5.89 10.72
CA VAL A 154 2.49 -6.37 12.08
C VAL A 154 1.30 -7.32 12.06
N VAL A 155 1.47 -8.51 12.61
CA VAL A 155 0.36 -9.44 12.82
C VAL A 155 -0.18 -9.28 14.24
N GLN A 156 -1.41 -8.75 14.37
CA GLN A 156 -2.11 -8.77 15.67
C GLN A 156 -2.64 -10.18 15.97
N LYS A 157 -2.68 -10.57 17.26
CA LYS A 157 -3.19 -11.86 17.72
C LYS A 157 -4.52 -11.65 18.42
#